data_AF-A0A3E0PL47-F1
#
_entry.id   AF-A0A3E0PL47-F1
#
_cell.length_a   1.000
_cell.length_b   1.000
_cell.length_c   1.000
_cell.angle_alpha   90.00
_cell.angle_beta   90.00
_cell.angle_gamma   90.00
#
_symmetry.space_group_name_H-M   'P 1'
#
loop_
_entity.id
_entity.type
_entity.pdbx_description
1 polymer ?
#
loop_
_entity_poly.entity_id
_entity_poly.type
_entity_poly.pdbx_seq_one_letter_code
_entity_poly.pdbx_strand_id
1 'polypeptide(L)'
;MNVIFWGGLVRFGEALLAGAPTLLVGLFVAGVFRKLIGPAVTFRIFGGTSWRSLPQAWLWGMLLPVCSIGVIPVVYELRRAGLKGGAILAFALTAPLFNPLSLLYGLTLSTPIVILSFAMGSLIVVTSVGLLWDWLFPNSETHEPSEPLVPPGLKRLAAVAIVAARHMAGPTALYASIGLAGSIVLAAIFPFASLTDSMAHTDPWAPLEMLMLALPAYATPLNVIMQVGGMFVHGNSVGAAYVLLSLGTGANLGLIAWAWSTYGFKRAFVFLTAFIAVVMATAYAINDPLYSAGNVEHPHTHAFDVYACPFSPSNSSDLPHRTWAKLSQDAQPYEIMALSAVALLLVGGLVLRVFDPGHRLEEALATASEDRTSRASWLDATVPAPVLGVTAILGLIAFSIVGCFVYYPAPDQTLEDMRYVKADALSYASSKDVEKAAKSIETYDDLTRRLQVGYYLRHWQLSDYQQAKARVLRGRLEQLKDILEEKQFERVSQAVAAVSNAHRRVVAAFDDSKAET
;
A
#
# COMPACT_ATOMS: atom_id res chain seq x y z
N MET A 1 5.46 30.13 4.80
CA MET A 1 5.62 29.75 3.38
C MET A 1 6.70 28.69 3.16
N ASN A 2 7.97 28.95 3.52
CA ASN A 2 9.07 27.99 3.27
C ASN A 2 8.90 26.64 3.96
N VAL A 3 8.49 26.60 5.23
CA VAL A 3 8.28 25.36 5.98
C VAL A 3 7.22 24.46 5.33
N ILE A 4 6.10 25.05 4.90
CA ILE A 4 5.01 24.34 4.22
C ILE A 4 5.47 23.79 2.87
N PHE A 5 6.20 24.59 2.08
CA PHE A 5 6.71 24.14 0.78
C PHE A 5 7.66 22.96 0.92
N TRP A 6 8.66 23.05 1.79
CA TRP A 6 9.62 21.98 2.03
C TRP A 6 8.98 20.75 2.68
N GLY A 7 8.06 20.96 3.62
CA GLY A 7 7.29 19.88 4.23
C GLY A 7 6.42 19.12 3.23
N GLY A 8 5.74 19.83 2.32
CA GLY A 8 4.99 19.24 1.23
C GLY A 8 5.89 18.45 0.27
N LEU A 9 7.10 18.94 -0.02
CA LEU A 9 8.06 18.25 -0.88
C LEU A 9 8.57 16.94 -0.23
N VAL A 10 8.79 16.93 1.08
CA VAL A 10 9.10 15.70 1.84
C VAL A 10 7.94 14.70 1.71
N ARG A 11 6.70 15.12 2.02
CA ARG A 11 5.54 14.21 1.96
C ARG A 11 5.28 13.66 0.56
N PHE A 12 5.45 14.49 -0.46
CA PHE A 12 5.38 14.04 -1.85
C PHE A 12 6.47 13.03 -2.20
N GLY A 13 7.72 13.28 -1.76
CA GLY A 13 8.85 12.38 -2.00
C GLY A 13 8.69 11.03 -1.31
N GLU A 14 8.26 11.02 -0.04
CA GLU A 14 7.92 9.80 0.72
C GLU A 14 6.79 9.03 0.02
N ALA A 15 5.72 9.71 -0.38
CA ALA A 15 4.61 9.11 -1.12
C ALA A 15 5.05 8.54 -2.48
N LEU A 16 5.93 9.24 -3.20
CA LEU A 16 6.46 8.80 -4.50
C LEU A 16 7.34 7.55 -4.34
N LEU A 17 8.23 7.52 -3.35
CA LEU A 17 9.08 6.37 -3.05
C LEU A 17 8.25 5.15 -2.68
N ALA A 18 7.30 5.31 -1.74
CA ALA A 18 6.43 4.23 -1.29
C ALA A 18 5.49 3.73 -2.40
N GLY A 19 5.06 4.61 -3.31
CA GLY A 19 4.17 4.26 -4.42
C GLY A 19 4.87 3.64 -5.63
N ALA A 20 6.16 3.91 -5.85
CA ALA A 20 6.87 3.49 -7.06
C ALA A 20 6.86 1.97 -7.32
N PRO A 21 7.10 1.08 -6.32
CA PRO A 21 7.05 -0.37 -6.54
C PRO A 21 5.70 -0.83 -7.09
N THR A 22 4.62 -0.34 -6.49
CA THR A 22 3.25 -0.72 -6.88
C THR A 22 2.84 -0.15 -8.24
N LEU A 23 3.31 1.06 -8.57
CA LEU A 23 3.11 1.64 -9.90
C LEU A 23 3.83 0.82 -10.98
N LEU A 24 5.07 0.39 -10.71
CA LEU A 24 5.83 -0.47 -11.62
C LEU A 24 5.12 -1.80 -11.87
N VAL A 25 4.63 -2.46 -10.81
CA VAL A 25 3.83 -3.69 -10.92
C VAL A 25 2.55 -3.44 -11.73
N GLY A 26 1.85 -2.34 -11.48
CA GLY A 26 0.66 -1.93 -12.23
C GLY A 26 0.91 -1.77 -13.73
N LEU A 27 2.00 -1.08 -14.11
CA LEU A 27 2.41 -0.90 -15.49
C LEU A 27 2.76 -2.23 -16.16
N PHE A 28 3.45 -3.12 -15.45
CA PHE A 28 3.76 -4.46 -15.92
C PHE A 28 2.49 -5.29 -16.15
N VAL A 29 1.58 -5.34 -15.18
CA VAL A 29 0.30 -6.06 -15.27
C VAL A 29 -0.55 -5.54 -16.42
N ALA A 30 -0.61 -4.21 -16.63
CA ALA A 30 -1.30 -3.62 -17.77
C ALA A 30 -0.70 -4.07 -19.11
N GLY A 31 0.64 -4.09 -19.23
CA GLY A 31 1.32 -4.62 -20.41
C GLY A 31 1.04 -6.11 -20.66
N VAL A 32 1.00 -6.92 -19.60
CA VAL A 32 0.63 -8.35 -19.67
C VAL A 32 -0.82 -8.53 -20.14
N PHE A 33 -1.76 -7.77 -19.58
CA PHE A 33 -3.16 -7.83 -20.02
C PHE A 33 -3.31 -7.44 -21.49
N ARG A 34 -2.62 -6.38 -21.93
CA ARG A 34 -2.73 -5.90 -23.31
C ARG A 34 -2.08 -6.84 -24.34
N LYS A 35 -0.83 -7.28 -24.12
CA LYS A 35 -0.02 -7.95 -25.16
C LYS A 35 0.12 -9.45 -24.99
N LEU A 36 -0.11 -10.00 -23.80
CA LEU A 36 -0.02 -11.45 -23.57
C LEU A 36 -1.40 -12.10 -23.47
N ILE A 37 -2.26 -11.59 -22.60
CA ILE A 37 -3.59 -12.17 -22.36
C ILE A 37 -4.57 -11.74 -23.46
N GLY A 38 -4.57 -10.44 -23.80
CA GLY A 38 -5.47 -9.85 -24.78
C GLY A 38 -6.88 -9.58 -24.23
N PRO A 39 -7.68 -8.75 -24.92
CA PRO A 39 -8.97 -8.29 -24.43
C PRO A 39 -9.99 -9.42 -24.28
N ALA A 40 -10.07 -10.36 -25.23
CA ALA A 40 -11.05 -11.44 -25.21
C ALA A 40 -10.85 -12.41 -24.03
N VAL A 41 -9.60 -12.77 -23.72
CA VAL A 41 -9.30 -13.65 -22.60
C VAL A 41 -9.46 -12.90 -21.28
N THR A 42 -9.03 -11.63 -21.22
CA THR A 42 -9.24 -10.77 -20.05
C THR A 42 -10.73 -10.68 -19.72
N PHE A 43 -11.58 -10.38 -20.71
CA PHE A 43 -13.03 -10.36 -20.57
C PHE A 43 -13.58 -11.68 -20.02
N ARG A 44 -13.11 -12.83 -20.53
CA ARG A 44 -13.55 -14.16 -20.06
C ARG A 44 -13.09 -14.50 -18.64
N ILE A 45 -11.85 -14.16 -18.27
CA ILE A 45 -11.28 -14.42 -16.94
C ILE A 45 -12.04 -13.63 -15.86
N PHE A 46 -12.48 -12.42 -16.21
CA PHE A 46 -13.26 -11.55 -15.34
C PHE A 46 -14.79 -11.72 -15.53
N GLY A 47 -15.25 -12.83 -16.11
CA GLY A 47 -16.67 -13.20 -16.11
C GLY A 47 -17.55 -12.44 -17.10
N GLY A 48 -16.95 -11.64 -17.98
CA GLY A 48 -17.62 -10.87 -19.02
C GLY A 48 -18.70 -9.94 -18.47
N THR A 49 -19.89 -9.99 -19.05
CA THR A 49 -21.07 -9.22 -18.61
C THR A 49 -21.93 -9.96 -17.58
N SER A 50 -21.54 -11.16 -17.15
CA SER A 50 -22.35 -11.96 -16.23
C SER A 50 -22.29 -11.41 -14.79
N TRP A 51 -23.21 -11.84 -13.93
CA TRP A 51 -23.17 -11.53 -12.49
C TRP A 51 -21.88 -11.99 -11.80
N ARG A 52 -21.19 -12.98 -12.38
CA ARG A 52 -19.88 -13.50 -11.93
C ARG A 52 -18.73 -12.51 -12.09
N SER A 53 -18.93 -11.45 -12.88
CA SER A 53 -17.87 -10.48 -13.15
C SER A 53 -17.44 -9.72 -11.91
N LEU A 54 -18.39 -9.33 -11.07
CA LEU A 54 -18.12 -8.64 -9.82
C LEU A 54 -17.28 -9.49 -8.84
N PRO A 55 -17.67 -10.74 -8.49
CA PRO A 55 -16.87 -11.56 -7.59
C PRO A 55 -15.50 -11.94 -8.15
N GLN A 56 -15.39 -12.16 -9.45
CA GLN A 56 -14.08 -12.44 -10.05
C GLN A 56 -13.19 -11.20 -10.06
N ALA A 57 -13.74 -10.01 -10.28
CA ALA A 57 -12.98 -8.77 -10.30
C ALA A 57 -12.38 -8.44 -8.93
N TRP A 58 -13.15 -8.51 -7.85
CA TRP A 58 -12.57 -8.29 -6.53
C TRP A 58 -11.59 -9.40 -6.13
N LEU A 59 -11.85 -10.67 -6.50
CA LEU A 59 -10.91 -11.77 -6.22
C LEU A 59 -9.55 -11.55 -6.89
N TRP A 60 -9.53 -11.14 -8.16
CA TRP A 60 -8.30 -10.75 -8.85
C TRP A 60 -7.64 -9.52 -8.21
N GLY A 61 -8.44 -8.58 -7.71
CA GLY A 61 -7.94 -7.45 -6.92
C GLY A 61 -7.17 -7.91 -5.68
N MET A 62 -7.75 -8.82 -4.89
CA MET A 62 -7.11 -9.34 -3.67
C MET A 62 -5.77 -10.06 -3.93
N LEU A 63 -5.65 -10.72 -5.09
CA LEU A 63 -4.47 -11.50 -5.43
C LEU A 63 -3.32 -10.65 -5.98
N LEU A 64 -3.61 -9.54 -6.65
CA LEU A 64 -2.59 -8.73 -7.31
C LEU A 64 -1.93 -7.75 -6.33
N PRO A 65 -0.59 -7.69 -6.25
CA PRO A 65 0.14 -6.79 -5.37
C PRO A 65 0.20 -5.36 -5.95
N VAL A 66 -0.96 -4.74 -6.18
CA VAL A 66 -1.10 -3.37 -6.69
C VAL A 66 -1.82 -2.49 -5.67
N CYS A 67 -1.47 -1.20 -5.62
CA CYS A 67 -2.14 -0.21 -4.77
C CYS A 67 -3.04 0.71 -5.62
N SER A 68 -3.66 1.71 -4.99
CA SER A 68 -4.56 2.65 -5.65
C SER A 68 -3.93 3.51 -6.75
N ILE A 69 -2.60 3.70 -6.80
CA ILE A 69 -1.91 4.33 -7.95
C ILE A 69 -1.55 3.28 -9.02
N GLY A 70 -1.04 2.12 -8.60
CA GLY A 70 -0.71 1.02 -9.51
C GLY A 70 -1.91 0.39 -10.21
N VAL A 71 -3.11 0.57 -9.67
CA VAL A 71 -4.33 0.02 -10.26
C VAL A 71 -4.79 0.80 -11.51
N ILE A 72 -4.42 2.09 -11.63
CA ILE A 72 -4.84 2.99 -12.72
C ILE A 72 -4.52 2.44 -14.13
N PRO A 73 -3.28 2.04 -14.47
CA PRO A 73 -3.00 1.48 -15.79
C PRO A 73 -3.72 0.13 -16.01
N VAL A 74 -3.98 -0.63 -14.95
CA VAL A 74 -4.68 -1.92 -15.04
C VAL A 74 -6.16 -1.72 -15.36
N VAL A 75 -6.85 -0.80 -14.66
CA VAL A 75 -8.28 -0.51 -14.92
C VAL A 75 -8.51 0.08 -16.31
N TYR A 76 -7.52 0.78 -16.88
CA TYR A 76 -7.54 1.18 -18.29
C TYR A 76 -7.63 -0.03 -19.23
N GLU A 77 -6.81 -1.05 -19.01
CA GLU A 77 -6.82 -2.28 -19.83
C GLU A 77 -8.08 -3.12 -19.58
N LEU A 78 -8.59 -3.18 -18.34
CA LEU A 78 -9.87 -3.83 -18.06
C LEU A 78 -11.04 -3.13 -18.79
N ARG A 79 -11.03 -1.79 -18.85
CA ARG A 79 -12.01 -1.03 -19.63
C ARG A 79 -11.87 -1.30 -21.13
N ARG A 80 -10.64 -1.31 -21.66
CA ARG A 80 -10.37 -1.68 -23.06
C ARG A 80 -10.84 -3.08 -23.41
N ALA A 81 -10.75 -4.02 -22.47
CA ALA A 81 -11.27 -5.37 -22.62
C ALA A 81 -12.81 -5.46 -22.59
N GLY A 82 -13.52 -4.36 -22.28
CA GLY A 82 -14.98 -4.30 -22.29
C GLY A 82 -15.65 -4.78 -21.01
N LEU A 83 -14.95 -4.78 -19.87
CA LEU A 83 -15.57 -5.10 -18.59
C LEU A 83 -16.60 -4.04 -18.17
N LYS A 84 -17.59 -4.47 -17.37
CA LYS A 84 -18.54 -3.58 -16.69
C LYS A 84 -17.82 -2.60 -15.77
N GLY A 85 -18.33 -1.36 -15.71
CA GLY A 85 -17.79 -0.35 -14.80
C GLY A 85 -17.82 -0.77 -13.34
N GLY A 86 -18.86 -1.49 -12.87
CA GLY A 86 -18.93 -1.98 -11.50
C GLY A 86 -17.85 -3.00 -11.18
N ALA A 87 -17.55 -3.91 -12.11
CA ALA A 87 -16.44 -4.85 -11.99
C ALA A 87 -15.08 -4.14 -11.96
N ILE A 88 -14.88 -3.13 -12.82
CA ILE A 88 -13.64 -2.34 -12.86
C ILE A 88 -13.43 -1.58 -11.53
N LEU A 89 -14.49 -0.96 -10.99
CA LEU A 89 -14.43 -0.25 -9.71
C LEU A 89 -14.23 -1.21 -8.54
N ALA A 90 -14.88 -2.37 -8.54
CA ALA A 90 -14.67 -3.39 -7.51
C ALA A 90 -13.22 -3.89 -7.51
N PHE A 91 -12.63 -4.15 -8.68
CA PHE A 91 -11.20 -4.45 -8.80
C PHE A 91 -10.33 -3.30 -8.25
N ALA A 92 -10.63 -2.05 -8.68
CA ALA A 92 -9.88 -0.86 -8.31
C ALA A 92 -9.82 -0.63 -6.80
N LEU A 93 -10.94 -0.82 -6.11
CA LEU A 93 -11.06 -0.63 -4.67
C LEU A 93 -10.50 -1.84 -3.90
N THR A 94 -10.70 -3.07 -4.38
CA THR A 94 -10.31 -4.26 -3.62
C THR A 94 -8.80 -4.45 -3.53
N ALA A 95 -8.07 -4.15 -4.61
CA ALA A 95 -6.62 -4.37 -4.65
C ALA A 95 -5.84 -3.67 -3.51
N PRO A 96 -6.03 -2.36 -3.25
CA PRO A 96 -5.41 -1.72 -2.09
C PRO A 96 -5.98 -2.18 -0.74
N LEU A 97 -7.27 -2.52 -0.65
CA LEU A 97 -7.93 -2.87 0.62
C LEU A 97 -7.52 -4.25 1.16
N PHE A 98 -7.18 -5.18 0.28
CA PHE A 98 -6.89 -6.58 0.63
C PHE A 98 -5.46 -6.98 0.31
N ASN A 99 -4.50 -6.10 0.56
CA ASN A 99 -3.10 -6.43 0.39
C ASN A 99 -2.69 -7.53 1.40
N PRO A 100 -2.18 -8.70 0.95
CA PRO A 100 -1.82 -9.80 1.85
C PRO A 100 -0.77 -9.44 2.90
N LEU A 101 0.20 -8.57 2.55
CA LEU A 101 1.22 -8.10 3.50
C LEU A 101 0.57 -7.29 4.62
N SER A 102 -0.36 -6.39 4.26
CA SER A 102 -1.09 -5.56 5.22
C SER A 102 -2.02 -6.38 6.10
N LEU A 103 -2.70 -7.39 5.55
CA LEU A 103 -3.57 -8.28 6.34
C LEU A 103 -2.76 -9.07 7.38
N LEU A 104 -1.61 -9.63 6.98
CA LEU A 104 -0.70 -10.34 7.89
C LEU A 104 -0.16 -9.43 8.98
N TYR A 105 0.22 -8.20 8.63
CA TYR A 105 0.63 -7.19 9.61
C TYR A 105 -0.51 -6.86 10.57
N GLY A 106 -1.71 -6.62 10.04
CA GLY A 106 -2.93 -6.31 10.78
C GLY A 106 -3.26 -7.35 11.84
N LEU A 107 -3.06 -8.64 11.54
CA LEU A 107 -3.28 -9.74 12.50
C LEU A 107 -2.36 -9.68 13.73
N THR A 108 -1.25 -8.95 13.68
CA THR A 108 -0.39 -8.72 14.87
C THR A 108 -0.75 -7.48 15.65
N LEU A 109 -1.57 -6.60 15.06
CA LEU A 109 -1.97 -5.34 15.66
C LEU A 109 -3.21 -5.48 16.52
N SER A 110 -4.19 -6.25 16.03
CA SER A 110 -5.49 -6.38 16.65
C SER A 110 -5.90 -7.85 16.77
N THR A 111 -6.98 -8.08 17.49
CA THR A 111 -7.57 -9.41 17.57
C THR A 111 -8.01 -9.86 16.17
N PRO A 112 -7.86 -11.16 15.83
CA PRO A 112 -8.25 -11.66 14.51
C PRO A 112 -9.69 -11.33 14.12
N ILE A 113 -10.59 -11.19 15.11
CA ILE A 113 -11.98 -10.82 14.88
C ILE A 113 -12.15 -9.40 14.33
N VAL A 114 -11.33 -8.43 14.77
CA VAL A 114 -11.38 -7.04 14.27
C VAL A 114 -10.90 -6.99 12.83
N ILE A 115 -9.79 -7.64 12.51
CA ILE A 115 -9.24 -7.68 11.15
C ILE A 115 -10.18 -8.40 10.20
N LEU A 116 -10.75 -9.54 10.61
CA LEU A 116 -11.73 -10.25 9.80
C LEU A 116 -13.01 -9.41 9.60
N SER A 117 -13.44 -8.66 10.61
CA SER A 117 -14.58 -7.75 10.49
C SER A 117 -14.29 -6.59 9.53
N PHE A 118 -13.07 -6.04 9.55
CA PHE A 118 -12.63 -5.01 8.61
C PHE A 118 -12.57 -5.56 7.18
N ALA A 119 -12.06 -6.77 7.00
CA ALA A 119 -12.04 -7.47 5.71
C ALA A 119 -13.47 -7.70 5.20
N MET A 120 -14.37 -8.24 6.03
CA MET A 120 -15.78 -8.46 5.64
C MET A 120 -16.51 -7.15 5.33
N GLY A 121 -16.32 -6.11 6.15
CA GLY A 121 -16.86 -4.78 5.89
C GLY A 121 -16.37 -4.22 4.55
N SER A 122 -15.07 -4.34 4.28
CA SER A 122 -14.48 -3.88 3.01
C SER A 122 -15.05 -4.65 1.81
N LEU A 123 -15.30 -5.95 1.96
CA LEU A 123 -15.93 -6.76 0.92
C LEU A 123 -17.38 -6.33 0.66
N ILE A 124 -18.14 -6.00 1.71
CA ILE A 124 -19.48 -5.43 1.62
C ILE A 124 -19.43 -4.09 0.89
N VAL A 125 -18.48 -3.21 1.23
CA VAL A 125 -18.30 -1.90 0.59
C VAL A 125 -18.05 -2.05 -0.92
N VAL A 126 -17.02 -2.81 -1.32
CA VAL A 126 -16.67 -2.94 -2.74
C VAL A 126 -17.77 -3.62 -3.55
N THR A 127 -18.44 -4.61 -2.97
CA THR A 127 -19.57 -5.30 -3.61
C THR A 127 -20.76 -4.36 -3.76
N SER A 128 -21.12 -3.62 -2.71
CA SER A 128 -22.26 -2.69 -2.73
C SER A 128 -22.03 -1.54 -3.71
N VAL A 129 -20.83 -0.97 -3.74
CA VAL A 129 -20.47 0.11 -4.67
C VAL A 129 -20.48 -0.39 -6.12
N GLY A 130 -19.93 -1.58 -6.38
CA GLY A 130 -19.94 -2.18 -7.72
C GLY A 130 -21.36 -2.51 -8.21
N LEU A 131 -22.20 -3.10 -7.36
CA LEU A 131 -23.61 -3.38 -7.68
C LEU A 131 -24.41 -2.10 -7.91
N LEU A 132 -24.22 -1.09 -7.05
CA LEU A 132 -24.90 0.20 -7.20
C LEU A 132 -24.49 0.89 -8.51
N TRP A 133 -23.21 0.82 -8.87
CA TRP A 133 -22.75 1.36 -10.14
C TRP A 133 -23.40 0.68 -11.33
N ASP A 134 -23.40 -0.66 -11.36
CA ASP A 134 -24.01 -1.41 -12.47
C ASP A 134 -25.53 -1.20 -12.54
N TRP A 135 -26.18 -0.98 -11.40
CA TRP A 135 -27.61 -0.64 -11.34
C TRP A 135 -27.90 0.77 -11.89
N LEU A 136 -27.09 1.77 -11.54
CA LEU A 136 -27.27 3.15 -12.00
C LEU A 136 -26.81 3.37 -13.45
N PHE A 137 -25.81 2.61 -13.90
CA PHE A 137 -25.16 2.78 -15.20
C PHE A 137 -25.04 1.46 -16.00
N PRO A 138 -26.17 0.81 -16.37
CA PRO A 138 -26.20 -0.55 -16.92
C PRO A 138 -25.58 -0.75 -18.32
N ASN A 139 -24.97 0.27 -18.94
CA ASN A 139 -24.30 0.20 -20.24
C ASN A 139 -22.97 0.98 -20.22
N SER A 140 -22.14 0.75 -19.20
CA SER A 140 -20.84 1.43 -19.04
C SER A 140 -19.67 0.76 -19.78
N GLU A 141 -19.94 -0.35 -20.47
CA GLU A 141 -18.96 -1.15 -21.21
C GLU A 141 -18.49 -0.45 -22.50
N THR A 142 -17.24 -0.68 -22.88
CA THR A 142 -16.67 -0.18 -24.14
C THR A 142 -16.10 -1.31 -24.97
N HIS A 143 -16.50 -1.39 -26.25
CA HIS A 143 -15.87 -2.29 -27.20
C HIS A 143 -14.81 -1.54 -28.01
N GLU A 144 -13.55 -1.68 -27.61
CA GLU A 144 -12.42 -1.30 -28.47
C GLU A 144 -12.04 -2.49 -29.37
N PRO A 145 -11.61 -2.24 -30.62
CA PRO A 145 -11.14 -3.30 -31.51
C PRO A 145 -9.95 -4.05 -30.90
N SER A 146 -9.97 -5.38 -30.97
CA SER A 146 -8.87 -6.19 -30.45
C SER A 146 -7.61 -6.03 -31.32
N GLU A 147 -6.53 -5.56 -30.73
CA GLU A 147 -5.21 -5.57 -31.37
C GLU A 147 -4.72 -7.02 -31.57
N PRO A 148 -4.03 -7.32 -32.68
CA PRO A 148 -3.42 -8.63 -32.89
C PRO A 148 -2.34 -8.90 -31.83
N LEU A 149 -2.31 -10.14 -31.33
CA LEU A 149 -1.32 -10.57 -30.35
C LEU A 149 0.06 -10.70 -31.01
N VAL A 150 1.10 -10.36 -30.25
CA VAL A 150 2.49 -10.40 -30.74
C VAL A 150 2.97 -11.86 -30.85
N PRO A 151 3.67 -12.23 -31.94
CA PRO A 151 4.19 -13.59 -32.12
C PRO A 151 5.17 -14.02 -31.00
N PRO A 152 5.39 -15.33 -30.79
CA PRO A 152 6.26 -15.85 -29.73
C PRO A 152 7.71 -15.32 -29.81
N GLY A 153 8.34 -15.14 -28.65
CA GLY A 153 9.75 -14.76 -28.51
C GLY A 153 10.00 -13.49 -27.67
N LEU A 154 11.25 -13.02 -27.65
CA LEU A 154 11.69 -11.81 -26.92
C LEU A 154 10.90 -10.54 -27.30
N LYS A 155 10.33 -10.53 -28.51
CA LYS A 155 9.43 -9.46 -28.99
C LYS A 155 8.22 -9.25 -28.10
N ARG A 156 7.71 -10.30 -27.43
CA ARG A 156 6.58 -10.18 -26.48
C ARG A 156 6.96 -9.39 -25.24
N LEU A 157 8.14 -9.66 -24.67
CA LEU A 157 8.64 -8.92 -23.50
C LEU A 157 8.90 -7.45 -23.85
N ALA A 158 9.47 -7.20 -25.04
CA ALA A 158 9.63 -5.84 -25.55
C ALA A 158 8.28 -5.14 -25.73
N ALA A 159 7.25 -5.82 -26.26
CA ALA A 159 5.91 -5.25 -26.40
C ALA A 159 5.27 -4.90 -25.05
N VAL A 160 5.42 -5.76 -24.03
CA VAL A 160 4.97 -5.46 -22.65
C VAL A 160 5.68 -4.21 -22.10
N ALA A 161 7.00 -4.12 -22.27
CA ALA A 161 7.79 -2.97 -21.82
C ALA A 161 7.42 -1.68 -22.56
N ILE A 162 7.17 -1.75 -23.86
CA ILE A 162 6.72 -0.60 -24.68
C ILE A 162 5.35 -0.11 -24.21
N VAL A 163 4.40 -1.02 -23.95
CA VAL A 163 3.09 -0.65 -23.41
C VAL A 163 3.22 -0.01 -22.02
N ALA A 164 4.03 -0.58 -21.14
CA ALA A 164 4.31 0.00 -19.83
C ALA A 164 4.91 1.42 -19.95
N ALA A 165 5.88 1.62 -20.84
CA ALA A 165 6.48 2.92 -21.10
C ALA A 165 5.46 3.93 -21.63
N ARG A 166 4.61 3.53 -22.58
CA ARG A 166 3.54 4.40 -23.13
C ARG A 166 2.47 4.75 -22.10
N HIS A 167 2.09 3.81 -21.23
CA HIS A 167 1.20 4.11 -20.10
C HIS A 167 1.81 5.16 -19.18
N MET A 168 3.08 4.99 -18.82
CA MET A 168 3.79 5.93 -17.96
C MET A 168 3.94 7.31 -18.61
N ALA A 169 4.22 7.40 -19.91
CA ALA A 169 4.24 8.67 -20.64
C ALA A 169 2.85 9.20 -21.06
N GLY A 170 1.78 8.52 -20.64
CA GLY A 170 0.40 8.83 -20.93
C GLY A 170 -0.34 9.48 -19.76
N PRO A 171 -1.68 9.42 -19.74
CA PRO A 171 -2.51 9.97 -18.67
C PRO A 171 -2.23 9.36 -17.29
N THR A 172 -1.72 8.13 -17.22
CA THR A 172 -1.43 7.45 -15.96
C THR A 172 -0.47 8.23 -15.06
N ALA A 173 0.60 8.82 -15.62
CA ALA A 173 1.52 9.64 -14.82
C ALA A 173 0.85 10.91 -14.27
N LEU A 174 -0.07 11.51 -15.02
CA LEU A 174 -0.84 12.67 -14.56
C LEU A 174 -1.74 12.28 -13.37
N TYR A 175 -2.49 11.18 -13.48
CA TYR A 175 -3.35 10.73 -12.38
C TYR A 175 -2.54 10.29 -11.16
N ALA A 176 -1.42 9.58 -11.36
CA ALA A 176 -0.51 9.24 -10.27
C ALA A 176 -0.01 10.51 -9.56
N SER A 177 0.41 11.53 -10.33
CA SER A 177 0.86 12.81 -9.77
C SER A 177 -0.24 13.54 -9.01
N ILE A 178 -1.49 13.51 -9.49
CA ILE A 178 -2.66 14.08 -8.78
C ILE A 178 -2.91 13.32 -7.47
N GLY A 179 -2.82 11.99 -7.47
CA GLY A 179 -2.94 11.17 -6.27
C GLY A 179 -1.87 11.52 -5.22
N LEU A 180 -0.61 11.59 -5.65
CA LEU A 180 0.51 11.94 -4.77
C LEU A 180 0.44 13.39 -4.28
N ALA A 181 -0.06 14.32 -5.10
CA ALA A 181 -0.21 15.73 -4.72
C ALA A 181 -1.16 15.94 -3.53
N GLY A 182 -2.05 14.98 -3.24
CA GLY A 182 -2.87 14.99 -2.04
C GLY A 182 -2.05 15.06 -0.74
N SER A 183 -0.85 14.45 -0.72
CA SER A 183 0.09 14.55 0.42
C SER A 183 0.64 15.97 0.62
N ILE A 184 0.81 16.74 -0.46
CA ILE A 184 1.22 18.16 -0.39
C ILE A 184 0.09 19.00 0.20
N VAL A 185 -1.14 18.75 -0.24
CA VAL A 185 -2.33 19.44 0.25
C VAL A 185 -2.49 19.21 1.75
N LEU A 186 -2.35 17.96 2.20
CA LEU A 186 -2.40 17.64 3.63
C LEU A 186 -1.30 18.32 4.44
N ALA A 187 -0.05 18.27 3.98
CA ALA A 187 1.07 18.95 4.64
C ALA A 187 0.90 20.48 4.73
N ALA A 188 0.13 21.08 3.81
CA ALA A 188 -0.19 22.50 3.82
C ALA A 188 -1.34 22.85 4.77
N ILE A 189 -2.31 21.94 4.94
CA ILE A 189 -3.48 22.13 5.80
C ILE A 189 -3.13 21.85 7.27
N PHE A 190 -2.31 20.83 7.55
CA PHE A 190 -2.03 20.34 8.89
C PHE A 190 -0.60 20.71 9.35
N PRO A 191 -0.45 21.68 10.27
CA PRO A 191 0.84 22.02 10.87
C PRO A 191 1.43 20.87 11.69
N PHE A 192 2.73 21.00 12.02
CA PHE A 192 3.43 20.02 12.85
C PHE A 192 2.68 19.73 14.16
N ALA A 193 2.50 18.44 14.48
CA ALA A 193 1.82 17.94 15.68
C ALA A 193 0.37 18.42 15.87
N SER A 194 -0.35 18.81 14.80
CA SER A 194 -1.73 19.31 14.91
C SER A 194 -2.78 18.22 15.09
N LEU A 195 -2.44 16.95 14.82
CA LEU A 195 -3.38 15.82 14.82
C LEU A 195 -3.23 14.91 16.05
N THR A 196 -2.42 15.31 17.02
CA THR A 196 -2.04 14.47 18.16
C THR A 196 -3.21 14.14 19.09
N ASP A 197 -4.18 15.05 19.21
CA ASP A 197 -5.37 14.91 20.07
C ASP A 197 -6.64 14.52 19.28
N SER A 198 -6.49 14.13 18.02
CA SER A 198 -7.61 13.88 17.12
C SER A 198 -8.08 12.43 17.13
N MET A 199 -9.32 12.20 16.66
CA MET A 199 -9.89 10.86 16.43
C MET A 199 -10.09 10.03 17.71
N ALA A 200 -10.31 10.67 18.85
CA ALA A 200 -10.65 9.98 20.09
C ALA A 200 -11.91 9.11 19.91
N HIS A 201 -11.96 7.92 20.53
CA HIS A 201 -13.15 7.06 20.41
C HIS A 201 -14.42 7.73 20.99
N THR A 202 -14.27 8.56 22.01
CA THR A 202 -15.37 9.31 22.63
C THR A 202 -15.96 10.39 21.74
N ASP A 203 -15.30 10.75 20.63
CA ASP A 203 -15.80 11.72 19.68
C ASP A 203 -16.67 11.04 18.60
N PRO A 204 -17.99 11.32 18.56
CA PRO A 204 -18.87 10.76 17.52
C PRO A 204 -18.50 11.23 16.11
N TRP A 205 -17.78 12.34 15.97
CA TRP A 205 -17.38 12.90 14.68
C TRP A 205 -16.06 12.32 14.15
N ALA A 206 -15.34 11.51 14.92
CA ALA A 206 -14.04 10.96 14.53
C ALA A 206 -14.05 10.25 13.15
N PRO A 207 -15.03 9.40 12.79
CA PRO A 207 -15.08 8.83 11.44
C PRO A 207 -15.25 9.89 10.32
N LEU A 208 -15.97 10.99 10.60
CA LEU A 208 -16.18 12.07 9.63
C LEU A 208 -14.93 12.95 9.49
N GLU A 209 -14.26 13.27 10.60
CA GLU A 209 -12.99 13.99 10.55
C GLU A 209 -11.94 13.17 9.81
N MET A 210 -11.91 11.86 10.04
CA MET A 210 -11.02 10.94 9.33
C MET A 210 -11.33 10.89 7.83
N LEU A 211 -12.58 11.00 7.40
CA LEU A 211 -12.93 11.09 5.98
C LEU A 211 -12.25 12.31 5.33
N MET A 212 -12.25 13.45 6.00
CA MET A 212 -11.63 14.68 5.48
C MET A 212 -10.11 14.56 5.37
N LEU A 213 -9.49 13.79 6.27
CA LEU A 213 -8.06 13.47 6.22
C LEU A 213 -7.73 12.41 5.15
N ALA A 214 -8.49 11.31 5.13
CA ALA A 214 -8.21 10.12 4.34
C ALA A 214 -8.47 10.30 2.84
N LEU A 215 -9.44 11.13 2.45
CA LEU A 215 -9.80 11.34 1.04
C LEU A 215 -8.67 11.99 0.20
N PRO A 216 -8.02 13.08 0.66
CA PRO A 216 -6.84 13.61 -0.01
C PRO A 216 -5.55 12.86 0.35
N ALA A 217 -5.56 11.99 1.38
CA ALA A 217 -4.39 11.21 1.74
C ALA A 217 -4.05 10.20 0.64
N TYR A 218 -2.76 10.13 0.31
CA TYR A 218 -2.20 8.94 -0.29
C TYR A 218 -1.34 8.24 0.74
N ALA A 219 -1.69 7.02 1.08
CA ALA A 219 -0.87 6.15 1.90
C ALA A 219 -0.90 4.73 1.33
N THR A 220 0.25 4.06 1.36
CA THR A 220 0.31 2.66 0.96
C THR A 220 -0.47 1.80 1.95
N PRO A 221 -0.98 0.62 1.52
CA PRO A 221 -1.69 -0.29 2.41
C PRO A 221 -0.91 -0.65 3.68
N LEU A 222 0.42 -0.73 3.58
CA LEU A 222 1.29 -1.01 4.73
C LEU A 222 1.34 0.17 5.72
N ASN A 223 1.49 1.39 5.22
CA ASN A 223 1.51 2.58 6.08
C ASN A 223 0.18 2.76 6.82
N VAL A 224 -0.94 2.54 6.13
CA VAL A 224 -2.26 2.67 6.76
C VAL A 224 -2.50 1.63 7.83
N ILE A 225 -2.11 0.36 7.60
CA ILE A 225 -2.30 -0.65 8.64
C ILE A 225 -1.42 -0.37 9.87
N MET A 226 -0.21 0.17 9.70
CA MET A 226 0.63 0.61 10.82
C MET A 226 -0.06 1.69 11.66
N GLN A 227 -0.69 2.67 11.01
CA GLN A 227 -1.41 3.75 11.67
C GLN A 227 -2.67 3.26 12.37
N VAL A 228 -3.46 2.39 11.71
CA VAL A 228 -4.62 1.72 12.32
C VAL A 228 -4.19 0.93 13.56
N GLY A 229 -3.01 0.31 13.53
CA GLY A 229 -2.41 -0.32 14.69
C GLY A 229 -2.13 0.64 15.85
N GLY A 230 -1.55 1.81 15.55
CA GLY A 230 -1.38 2.89 16.53
C GLY A 230 -2.71 3.34 17.12
N MET A 231 -3.73 3.55 16.27
CA MET A 231 -5.08 3.93 16.69
C MET A 231 -5.69 2.96 17.71
N PHE A 232 -5.51 1.65 17.51
CA PHE A 232 -6.01 0.66 18.48
C PHE A 232 -5.24 0.66 19.80
N VAL A 233 -3.94 0.97 19.77
CA VAL A 233 -3.12 1.08 20.99
C VAL A 233 -3.52 2.30 21.81
N HIS A 234 -3.75 3.45 21.16
CA HIS A 234 -4.13 4.70 21.83
C HIS A 234 -5.63 4.82 22.11
N GLY A 235 -6.43 3.78 21.78
CA GLY A 235 -7.87 3.78 22.04
C GLY A 235 -8.66 4.78 21.20
N ASN A 236 -8.17 5.12 20.00
CA ASN A 236 -8.88 5.93 19.01
C ASN A 236 -10.11 5.20 18.44
N SER A 237 -10.96 5.95 17.73
CA SER A 237 -12.18 5.40 17.10
C SER A 237 -11.87 4.27 16.10
N VAL A 238 -12.52 3.12 16.29
CA VAL A 238 -12.45 1.98 15.35
C VAL A 238 -13.11 2.33 14.00
N GLY A 239 -14.18 3.13 14.03
CA GLY A 239 -14.81 3.65 12.83
C GLY A 239 -13.86 4.55 12.03
N ALA A 240 -13.13 5.45 12.69
CA ALA A 240 -12.10 6.26 12.05
C ALA A 240 -10.99 5.37 11.45
N ALA A 241 -10.51 4.36 12.19
CA ALA A 241 -9.51 3.43 11.66
C ALA A 241 -10.00 2.72 10.38
N TYR A 242 -11.27 2.34 10.34
CA TYR A 242 -11.88 1.74 9.16
C TYR A 242 -12.03 2.72 7.99
N VAL A 243 -12.39 3.98 8.25
CA VAL A 243 -12.43 5.05 7.24
C VAL A 243 -11.04 5.27 6.65
N LEU A 244 -10.01 5.33 7.49
CA LEU A 244 -8.62 5.49 7.07
C LEU A 244 -8.16 4.31 6.20
N LEU A 245 -8.46 3.08 6.62
CA LEU A 245 -8.19 1.89 5.82
C LEU A 245 -8.92 1.94 4.48
N SER A 246 -10.23 2.23 4.51
CA SER A 246 -11.09 2.16 3.33
C SER A 246 -10.77 3.25 2.30
N LEU A 247 -10.70 4.50 2.75
CA LEU A 247 -10.51 5.65 1.86
C LEU A 247 -9.04 5.99 1.65
N GLY A 248 -8.21 5.91 2.69
CA GLY A 248 -6.79 6.28 2.61
C GLY A 248 -5.93 5.30 1.80
N THR A 249 -6.33 4.02 1.74
CA THR A 249 -5.72 3.04 0.82
C THR A 249 -6.54 2.87 -0.45
N GLY A 250 -7.88 2.80 -0.34
CA GLY A 250 -8.78 2.39 -1.40
C GLY A 250 -9.12 3.49 -2.41
N ALA A 251 -9.12 4.75 -2.01
CA ALA A 251 -9.28 5.89 -2.91
C ALA A 251 -8.07 6.83 -2.84
N ASN A 252 -7.87 7.57 -3.91
CA ASN A 252 -6.98 8.72 -3.93
C ASN A 252 -7.47 9.70 -4.99
N LEU A 253 -6.96 10.93 -4.95
CA LEU A 253 -7.34 11.99 -5.91
C LEU A 253 -7.07 11.59 -7.37
N GLY A 254 -6.06 10.75 -7.62
CA GLY A 254 -5.73 10.23 -8.95
C GLY A 254 -6.78 9.27 -9.49
N LEU A 255 -7.28 8.33 -8.68
CA LEU A 255 -8.36 7.43 -9.07
C LEU A 255 -9.67 8.20 -9.31
N ILE A 256 -9.94 9.22 -8.51
CA ILE A 256 -11.10 10.12 -8.68
C ILE A 256 -10.97 10.91 -10.00
N ALA A 257 -9.79 11.48 -10.28
CA ALA A 257 -9.51 12.19 -11.52
C ALA A 257 -9.61 11.27 -12.75
N TRP A 258 -9.12 10.03 -12.63
CA TRP A 258 -9.29 9.00 -13.64
C TRP A 258 -10.78 8.69 -13.89
N ALA A 259 -11.56 8.44 -12.84
CA ALA A 259 -12.98 8.15 -12.95
C ALA A 259 -13.75 9.32 -13.58
N TRP A 260 -13.43 10.56 -13.21
CA TRP A 260 -13.99 11.77 -13.81
C TRP A 260 -13.67 11.83 -15.30
N SER A 261 -12.40 11.73 -15.68
CA SER A 261 -11.98 11.79 -17.08
C SER A 261 -12.62 10.71 -17.95
N THR A 262 -12.84 9.52 -17.38
CA THR A 262 -13.24 8.31 -18.13
C THR A 262 -14.75 8.13 -18.23
N TYR A 263 -15.49 8.41 -17.14
CA TYR A 263 -16.94 8.22 -17.06
C TYR A 263 -17.73 9.52 -17.04
N GLY A 264 -17.05 10.67 -16.95
CA GLY A 264 -17.64 11.99 -16.82
C GLY A 264 -17.94 12.38 -15.38
N PHE A 265 -18.05 13.69 -15.13
CA PHE A 265 -18.21 14.28 -13.79
C PHE A 265 -19.39 13.69 -13.01
N LYS A 266 -20.56 13.57 -13.65
CA LYS A 266 -21.78 13.07 -12.98
C LYS A 266 -21.60 11.66 -12.45
N ARG A 267 -21.03 10.75 -13.25
CA ARG A 267 -20.85 9.35 -12.85
C ARG A 267 -19.77 9.23 -11.78
N ALA A 268 -18.64 9.93 -11.95
CA ALA A 268 -17.58 9.94 -10.96
C ALA A 268 -18.03 10.49 -9.60
N PHE A 269 -18.84 11.55 -9.60
CA PHE A 269 -19.45 12.09 -8.38
C PHE A 269 -20.35 11.06 -7.70
N VAL A 270 -21.24 10.41 -8.44
CA VAL A 270 -22.10 9.34 -7.92
C VAL A 270 -21.27 8.21 -7.30
N PHE A 271 -20.24 7.73 -8.00
CA PHE A 271 -19.31 6.73 -7.46
C PHE A 271 -18.67 7.16 -6.15
N LEU A 272 -18.12 8.38 -6.10
CA LEU A 272 -17.46 8.89 -4.91
C LEU A 272 -18.45 9.02 -3.73
N THR A 273 -19.63 9.58 -3.98
CA THR A 273 -20.66 9.72 -2.93
C THR A 273 -21.18 8.37 -2.44
N ALA A 274 -21.35 7.39 -3.34
CA ALA A 274 -21.76 6.04 -2.98
C ALA A 274 -20.69 5.35 -2.13
N PHE A 275 -19.43 5.43 -2.57
CA PHE A 275 -18.32 4.84 -1.82
C PHE A 275 -18.20 5.44 -0.43
N ILE A 276 -18.20 6.78 -0.31
CA ILE A 276 -18.19 7.46 0.98
C ILE A 276 -19.40 7.06 1.83
N ALA A 277 -20.60 7.05 1.28
CA ALA A 277 -21.81 6.73 2.04
C ALA A 277 -21.75 5.30 2.62
N VAL A 278 -21.34 4.30 1.83
CA VAL A 278 -21.26 2.90 2.28
C VAL A 278 -20.10 2.70 3.26
N VAL A 279 -18.96 3.36 3.05
CA VAL A 279 -17.84 3.35 4.01
C VAL A 279 -18.27 3.96 5.34
N MET A 280 -18.91 5.13 5.33
CA MET A 280 -19.36 5.80 6.56
C MET A 280 -20.42 4.98 7.29
N ALA A 281 -21.40 4.42 6.56
CA ALA A 281 -22.41 3.54 7.16
C ALA A 281 -21.76 2.32 7.83
N THR A 282 -20.77 1.71 7.18
CA THR A 282 -20.03 0.57 7.73
C THR A 282 -19.18 1.00 8.93
N ALA A 283 -18.49 2.13 8.84
CA ALA A 283 -17.65 2.69 9.91
C ALA A 283 -18.44 2.95 11.19
N TYR A 284 -19.61 3.60 11.09
CA TYR A 284 -20.48 3.83 12.24
C TYR A 284 -21.08 2.53 12.78
N ALA A 285 -21.42 1.58 11.90
CA ALA A 285 -21.97 0.29 12.34
C ALA A 285 -20.95 -0.54 13.15
N ILE A 286 -19.65 -0.41 12.87
CA ILE A 286 -18.60 -1.19 13.55
C ILE A 286 -17.87 -0.42 14.66
N ASN A 287 -18.10 0.89 14.79
CA ASN A 287 -17.33 1.75 15.71
C ASN A 287 -17.39 1.27 17.17
N ASP A 288 -18.61 1.00 17.66
CA ASP A 288 -18.82 0.60 19.07
C ASP A 288 -18.68 -0.91 19.27
N PRO A 289 -19.23 -1.79 18.41
CA PRO A 289 -19.17 -3.25 18.63
C PRO A 289 -17.76 -3.83 18.62
N LEU A 290 -16.83 -3.19 17.89
CA LEU A 290 -15.45 -3.64 17.78
C LEU A 290 -14.48 -2.84 18.65
N TYR A 291 -14.97 -1.86 19.41
CA TYR A 291 -14.12 -1.14 20.35
C TYR A 291 -13.72 -2.07 21.50
N SER A 292 -12.43 -2.25 21.67
CA SER A 292 -11.87 -2.79 22.90
C SER A 292 -11.18 -1.64 23.61
N ALA A 293 -11.55 -1.39 24.87
CA ALA A 293 -10.86 -0.39 25.68
C ALA A 293 -9.39 -0.81 25.81
N GLY A 294 -8.52 -0.18 25.04
CA GLY A 294 -7.08 -0.27 25.25
C GLY A 294 -6.73 0.25 26.65
N ASN A 295 -5.54 -0.07 27.15
CA ASN A 295 -5.02 0.53 28.39
C ASN A 295 -4.71 2.02 28.11
N VAL A 296 -5.71 2.89 28.25
CA VAL A 296 -5.57 4.33 28.02
C VAL A 296 -4.90 4.96 29.24
N GLU A 297 -3.57 5.09 29.22
CA GLU A 297 -2.85 5.95 30.18
C GLU A 297 -2.59 7.36 29.61
N HIS A 298 -2.54 7.57 28.27
CA HIS A 298 -2.33 8.89 27.66
C HIS A 298 -3.04 9.04 26.29
N PRO A 299 -3.87 10.09 26.05
CA PRO A 299 -4.71 10.23 24.85
C PRO A 299 -4.01 10.91 23.64
N HIS A 300 -2.68 10.96 23.62
CA HIS A 300 -1.90 11.60 22.55
C HIS A 300 -1.41 10.55 21.55
N THR A 301 -1.69 10.72 20.26
CA THR A 301 -1.29 9.77 19.20
C THR A 301 -0.39 10.42 18.16
N HIS A 302 0.72 9.75 17.82
CA HIS A 302 1.61 10.16 16.74
C HIS A 302 1.27 9.51 15.39
N ALA A 303 0.22 8.68 15.35
CA ALA A 303 -0.14 7.91 14.16
C ALA A 303 -0.43 8.80 12.94
N PHE A 304 -0.88 10.05 13.16
CA PHE A 304 -1.30 10.95 12.10
C PHE A 304 -0.25 11.97 11.68
N ASP A 305 0.92 12.01 12.34
CA ASP A 305 1.98 12.97 12.01
C ASP A 305 2.49 12.80 10.57
N VAL A 306 2.36 11.59 10.01
CA VAL A 306 2.68 11.27 8.61
C VAL A 306 1.89 12.12 7.61
N TYR A 307 0.71 12.62 7.99
CA TYR A 307 -0.13 13.48 7.15
C TYR A 307 0.12 14.97 7.37
N ALA A 308 0.78 15.33 8.47
CA ALA A 308 1.08 16.71 8.82
C ALA A 308 2.45 17.16 8.27
N CYS A 309 2.68 18.47 8.33
CA CYS A 309 3.98 19.06 8.02
C CYS A 309 5.07 18.49 8.95
N PRO A 310 6.15 17.89 8.43
CA PRO A 310 7.18 17.23 9.24
C PRO A 310 8.11 18.19 9.99
N PHE A 311 8.03 19.50 9.72
CA PHE A 311 8.95 20.49 10.26
C PHE A 311 8.24 21.43 11.24
N SER A 312 8.77 21.53 12.46
CA SER A 312 8.34 22.54 13.43
C SER A 312 8.75 23.95 13.01
N PRO A 313 7.92 24.99 13.26
CA PRO A 313 8.27 26.39 13.01
C PRO A 313 9.56 26.85 13.72
N SER A 314 9.94 26.23 14.83
CA SER A 314 11.14 26.57 15.59
C SER A 314 12.45 26.07 14.95
N ASN A 315 12.38 25.12 14.01
CA ASN A 315 13.53 24.47 13.38
C ASN A 315 13.65 24.84 11.89
N SER A 316 13.53 26.13 11.55
CA SER A 316 13.50 26.60 10.16
C SER A 316 14.86 26.81 9.50
N SER A 317 15.98 26.48 10.16
CA SER A 317 17.32 26.62 9.60
C SER A 317 17.68 25.44 8.69
N ASP A 318 18.13 25.73 7.47
CA ASP A 318 18.61 24.76 6.47
C ASP A 318 17.58 23.66 6.10
N LEU A 319 16.36 24.10 5.76
CA LEU A 319 15.28 23.24 5.29
C LEU A 319 15.63 22.39 4.05
N PRO A 320 16.40 22.87 3.05
CA PRO A 320 16.76 22.06 1.89
C PRO A 320 17.60 20.83 2.27
N HIS A 321 18.66 21.03 3.08
CA HIS A 321 19.50 19.93 3.54
C HIS A 321 18.70 18.93 4.39
N ARG A 322 17.86 19.42 5.31
CA ARG A 322 16.99 18.54 6.13
C ARG A 322 15.98 17.76 5.29
N THR A 323 15.42 18.38 4.25
CA THR A 323 14.51 17.71 3.31
C THR A 323 15.20 16.57 2.60
N TRP A 324 16.40 16.82 2.05
CA TRP A 324 17.19 15.78 1.39
C TRP A 324 17.63 14.69 2.37
N ALA A 325 18.11 15.08 3.56
CA ALA A 325 18.51 14.14 4.60
C ALA A 325 17.35 13.21 4.98
N LYS A 326 16.16 13.76 5.24
CA LYS A 326 14.97 12.98 5.58
C LYS A 326 14.57 12.02 4.45
N LEU A 327 14.46 12.49 3.21
CA LEU A 327 14.14 11.64 2.06
C LEU A 327 15.18 10.53 1.86
N SER A 328 16.47 10.85 1.95
CA SER A 328 17.55 9.87 1.80
C SER A 328 17.57 8.81 2.90
N GLN A 329 17.12 9.18 4.10
CA GLN A 329 17.06 8.31 5.26
C GLN A 329 15.82 7.43 5.32
N ASP A 330 14.72 7.87 4.69
CA ASP A 330 13.46 7.13 4.65
C ASP A 330 13.38 6.22 3.40
N ALA A 331 14.11 6.56 2.33
CA ALA A 331 14.18 5.78 1.10
C ALA A 331 14.79 4.39 1.30
N GLN A 332 14.01 3.36 0.98
CA GLN A 332 14.48 1.98 0.98
C GLN A 332 15.17 1.61 -0.35
N PRO A 333 16.15 0.69 -0.36
CA PRO A 333 16.85 0.30 -1.60
C PRO A 333 15.91 -0.16 -2.73
N TYR A 334 14.89 -0.94 -2.40
CA TYR A 334 13.93 -1.46 -3.39
C TYR A 334 12.99 -0.37 -3.93
N GLU A 335 12.68 0.68 -3.14
CA GLU A 335 11.89 1.83 -3.58
C GLU A 335 12.68 2.66 -4.59
N ILE A 336 13.97 2.88 -4.34
CA ILE A 336 14.87 3.58 -5.26
C ILE A 336 15.01 2.80 -6.58
N MET A 337 15.19 1.48 -6.51
CA MET A 337 15.22 0.63 -7.69
C MET A 337 13.90 0.71 -8.48
N ALA A 338 12.76 0.63 -7.81
CA ALA A 338 11.46 0.75 -8.48
C ALA A 338 11.26 2.15 -9.09
N LEU A 339 11.62 3.22 -8.38
CA LEU A 339 11.50 4.59 -8.84
C LEU A 339 12.39 4.83 -10.07
N SER A 340 13.63 4.31 -10.07
CA SER A 340 14.52 4.41 -11.23
C SER A 340 13.97 3.65 -12.45
N ALA A 341 13.37 2.48 -12.26
CA ALA A 341 12.71 1.73 -13.32
C ALA A 341 11.49 2.48 -13.90
N VAL A 342 10.65 3.08 -13.02
CA VAL A 342 9.53 3.93 -13.44
C VAL A 342 10.01 5.16 -14.20
N ALA A 343 11.09 5.81 -13.74
CA ALA A 343 11.69 6.95 -14.44
C ALA A 343 12.23 6.56 -15.82
N LEU A 344 12.87 5.39 -15.94
CA LEU A 344 13.33 4.85 -17.22
C LEU A 344 12.15 4.57 -18.16
N LEU A 345 11.06 4.00 -17.66
CA LEU A 345 9.83 3.81 -18.45
C LEU A 345 9.21 5.13 -18.89
N LEU A 346 9.20 6.15 -18.02
CA LEU A 346 8.71 7.49 -18.35
C LEU A 346 9.55 8.12 -19.47
N VAL A 347 10.88 8.12 -19.34
CA VAL A 347 11.80 8.66 -20.36
C VAL A 347 11.64 7.88 -21.67
N GLY A 348 11.65 6.55 -21.62
CA GLY A 348 11.44 5.71 -22.80
C GLY A 348 10.09 5.96 -23.47
N GLY A 349 9.03 6.14 -22.68
CA GLY A 349 7.69 6.46 -23.19
C GLY A 349 7.60 7.85 -23.82
N LEU A 350 8.27 8.86 -23.24
CA LEU A 350 8.35 10.21 -23.81
C LEU A 350 9.11 10.21 -25.14
N VAL A 351 10.21 9.47 -25.22
CA VAL A 351 10.94 9.23 -26.48
C VAL A 351 10.03 8.57 -27.50
N LEU A 352 9.32 7.50 -27.14
CA LEU A 352 8.35 6.84 -28.03
C LEU A 352 7.22 7.77 -28.47
N ARG A 353 6.76 8.67 -27.60
CA ARG A 353 5.72 9.64 -27.93
C ARG A 353 6.18 10.68 -28.97
N VAL A 354 7.45 11.08 -28.92
CA VAL A 354 8.04 12.04 -29.87
C VAL A 354 8.43 11.37 -31.19
N PHE A 355 9.07 10.20 -31.12
CA PHE A 355 9.67 9.56 -32.30
C PHE A 355 8.80 8.46 -32.94
N ASP A 356 7.85 7.88 -32.21
CA ASP A 356 6.89 6.89 -32.72
C ASP A 356 5.44 7.20 -32.27
N PRO A 357 4.88 8.36 -32.67
CA PRO A 357 3.51 8.72 -32.33
C PRO A 357 2.47 7.78 -32.98
N GLY A 358 2.82 7.13 -34.08
CA GLY A 358 1.94 6.24 -34.84
C GLY A 358 1.92 4.78 -34.37
N HIS A 359 2.57 4.44 -33.26
CA HIS A 359 2.68 3.05 -32.76
C HIS A 359 3.29 2.06 -33.77
N ARG A 360 4.13 2.55 -34.70
CA ARG A 360 4.73 1.75 -35.77
C ARG A 360 5.64 0.65 -35.22
N LEU A 361 6.29 0.89 -34.07
CA LEU A 361 7.11 -0.13 -33.41
C LEU A 361 6.26 -1.31 -32.92
N GLU A 362 5.06 -1.04 -32.38
CA GLU A 362 4.15 -2.09 -31.95
C GLU A 362 3.58 -2.86 -33.13
N GLU A 363 3.22 -2.15 -34.21
CA GLU A 363 2.76 -2.75 -35.47
C GLU A 363 3.86 -3.62 -36.09
N ALA A 364 5.11 -3.15 -36.11
CA ALA A 364 6.26 -3.91 -36.61
C ALA A 364 6.54 -5.15 -35.76
N LEU A 365 6.40 -5.05 -34.44
CA LEU A 365 6.51 -6.21 -33.54
C LEU A 365 5.40 -7.23 -33.78
N ALA A 366 4.19 -6.78 -34.12
CA ALA A 366 3.04 -7.63 -34.43
C ALA A 366 3.10 -8.26 -35.83
N THR A 367 3.64 -7.55 -36.82
CA THR A 367 3.70 -7.99 -38.24
C THR A 367 4.98 -8.72 -38.63
N ALA A 368 6.06 -8.64 -37.85
CA ALA A 368 7.30 -9.34 -38.14
C ALA A 368 7.10 -10.87 -38.04
N SER A 369 6.74 -11.42 -39.20
CA SER A 369 6.25 -12.75 -39.52
C SER A 369 7.14 -13.91 -39.07
N GLU A 370 6.44 -15.01 -38.81
CA GLU A 370 6.79 -16.40 -39.10
C GLU A 370 7.97 -16.55 -40.05
N ASP A 371 9.14 -16.87 -39.52
CA ASP A 371 10.21 -17.51 -40.28
C ASP A 371 11.13 -18.22 -39.31
N ARG A 372 10.66 -19.35 -38.78
CA ARG A 372 11.52 -20.32 -38.10
C ARG A 372 10.95 -21.73 -38.23
N THR A 373 11.25 -22.32 -39.37
CA THR A 373 11.44 -23.76 -39.55
C THR A 373 12.72 -24.23 -38.82
N SER A 374 12.92 -23.83 -37.56
CA SER A 374 14.03 -24.34 -36.74
C SER A 374 13.55 -25.52 -35.93
N ARG A 375 14.26 -26.66 -36.09
CA ARG A 375 14.07 -27.93 -35.37
C ARG A 375 13.50 -27.71 -33.97
N ALA A 376 12.31 -28.23 -33.73
CA ALA A 376 11.67 -28.28 -32.43
C ALA A 376 12.58 -29.04 -31.44
N SER A 377 13.41 -28.29 -30.73
CA SER A 377 14.01 -28.74 -29.48
C SER A 377 12.91 -28.74 -28.42
N TRP A 378 12.94 -29.66 -27.47
CA TRP A 378 12.01 -29.64 -26.33
C TRP A 378 12.08 -28.32 -25.52
N LEU A 379 13.18 -27.57 -25.67
CA LEU A 379 13.40 -26.24 -25.09
C LEU A 379 12.83 -25.08 -25.93
N ASP A 380 12.40 -25.31 -27.17
CA ASP A 380 11.85 -24.29 -28.09
C ASP A 380 10.36 -24.57 -28.39
N ALA A 381 9.60 -24.81 -27.32
CA ALA A 381 8.15 -25.05 -27.39
C ALA A 381 7.37 -23.74 -27.52
N THR A 382 6.45 -23.67 -28.50
CA THR A 382 5.61 -22.50 -28.74
C THR A 382 4.47 -22.43 -27.73
N VAL A 383 4.62 -21.59 -26.70
CA VAL A 383 3.58 -21.37 -25.69
C VAL A 383 2.58 -20.29 -26.15
N PRO A 384 1.25 -20.55 -26.11
CA PRO A 384 0.23 -19.56 -26.42
C PRO A 384 0.38 -18.31 -25.54
N ALA A 385 0.20 -17.12 -26.11
CA ALA A 385 0.37 -15.85 -25.38
C ALA A 385 -0.51 -15.76 -24.11
N PRO A 386 -1.79 -16.20 -24.12
CA PRO A 386 -2.61 -16.16 -22.93
C PRO A 386 -2.12 -17.09 -21.82
N VAL A 387 -1.56 -18.25 -22.16
CA VAL A 387 -0.96 -19.16 -21.19
C VAL A 387 0.23 -18.48 -20.52
N LEU A 388 1.11 -17.86 -21.32
CA LEU A 388 2.25 -17.10 -20.80
C LEU A 388 1.82 -15.90 -19.92
N GLY A 389 0.75 -15.20 -20.31
CA GLY A 389 0.23 -14.08 -19.55
C GLY A 389 -0.37 -14.51 -18.21
N VAL A 390 -1.15 -15.59 -18.20
CA VAL A 390 -1.68 -16.17 -16.96
C VAL A 390 -0.57 -16.71 -16.08
N THR A 391 0.44 -17.40 -16.64
CA THR A 391 1.59 -17.86 -15.84
C THR A 391 2.42 -16.69 -15.32
N ALA A 392 2.54 -15.58 -16.05
CA ALA A 392 3.20 -14.37 -15.56
C ALA A 392 2.45 -13.75 -14.36
N ILE A 393 1.12 -13.68 -14.42
CA ILE A 393 0.30 -13.21 -13.29
C ILE A 393 0.41 -14.15 -12.09
N LEU A 394 0.29 -15.47 -12.31
CA LEU A 394 0.47 -16.46 -11.24
C LEU A 394 1.89 -16.42 -10.65
N GLY A 395 2.90 -16.20 -11.48
CA GLY A 395 4.28 -15.98 -11.06
C GLY A 395 4.44 -14.72 -10.22
N LEU A 396 3.76 -13.63 -10.57
CA LEU A 396 3.72 -12.40 -9.77
C LEU A 396 3.06 -12.65 -8.40
N ILE A 397 1.97 -13.40 -8.35
CA ILE A 397 1.30 -13.79 -7.10
C ILE A 397 2.24 -14.66 -6.24
N ALA A 398 2.88 -15.66 -6.85
CA ALA A 398 3.87 -16.50 -6.17
C ALA A 398 5.07 -15.68 -5.65
N PHE A 399 5.56 -14.74 -6.45
CA PHE A 399 6.63 -13.83 -6.04
C PHE A 399 6.18 -12.90 -4.91
N SER A 400 4.93 -12.45 -4.91
CA SER A 400 4.35 -11.69 -3.80
C SER A 400 4.31 -12.53 -2.52
N ILE A 401 3.94 -13.82 -2.60
CA ILE A 401 3.95 -14.74 -1.45
C ILE A 401 5.38 -14.91 -0.93
N VAL A 402 6.36 -15.16 -1.80
CA VAL A 402 7.78 -15.22 -1.43
C VAL A 402 8.23 -13.88 -0.81
N GLY A 403 7.79 -12.76 -1.38
CA GLY A 403 7.99 -11.42 -0.85
C GLY A 403 7.48 -11.26 0.58
N CYS A 404 6.36 -11.91 0.95
CA CYS A 404 5.90 -11.97 2.34
C CYS A 404 6.92 -12.65 3.25
N PHE A 405 7.50 -13.77 2.85
CA PHE A 405 8.53 -14.48 3.64
C PHE A 405 9.86 -13.73 3.73
N VAL A 406 10.17 -12.90 2.74
CA VAL A 406 11.35 -12.01 2.75
C VAL A 406 11.10 -10.80 3.64
N TYR A 407 9.92 -10.19 3.55
CA TYR A 407 9.53 -9.04 4.37
C TYR A 407 9.36 -9.40 5.86
N TYR A 408 8.86 -10.62 6.13
CA TYR A 408 8.73 -11.22 7.45
C TYR A 408 9.78 -12.34 7.61
N PRO A 409 11.05 -11.97 7.90
CA PRO A 409 12.16 -12.91 7.99
C PRO A 409 11.94 -13.95 9.10
N ALA A 410 12.80 -14.96 9.13
CA ALA A 410 12.73 -16.01 10.13
C ALA A 410 13.00 -15.44 11.54
N PRO A 411 12.44 -16.06 12.61
CA PRO A 411 12.57 -15.54 13.96
C PRO A 411 14.03 -15.33 14.40
N ASP A 412 14.91 -16.25 14.07
CA ASP A 412 16.36 -16.19 14.33
C ASP A 412 17.02 -14.95 13.70
N GLN A 413 16.78 -14.72 12.41
CA GLN A 413 17.29 -13.55 11.69
C GLN A 413 16.70 -12.25 12.27
N THR A 414 15.40 -12.23 12.55
CA THR A 414 14.74 -11.06 13.14
C THR A 414 15.28 -10.74 14.53
N LEU A 415 15.52 -11.77 15.36
CA LEU A 415 16.13 -11.61 16.68
C LEU A 415 17.58 -11.13 16.60
N GLU A 416 18.30 -11.46 15.52
CA GLU A 416 19.62 -10.87 15.23
C GLU A 416 19.52 -9.39 14.88
N ASP A 417 18.65 -9.01 13.95
CA ASP A 417 18.40 -7.61 13.57
C ASP A 417 17.99 -6.77 14.78
N MET A 418 17.10 -7.32 15.62
CA MET A 418 16.68 -6.70 16.89
C MET A 418 17.84 -6.46 17.85
N ARG A 419 18.92 -7.25 17.83
CA ARG A 419 20.09 -7.03 18.69
C ARG A 419 20.88 -5.79 18.26
N TYR A 420 21.06 -5.60 16.95
CA TYR A 420 21.72 -4.41 16.40
C TYR A 420 20.89 -3.14 16.68
N VAL A 421 19.61 -3.16 16.33
CA VAL A 421 18.71 -2.00 16.54
C VAL A 421 18.55 -1.66 18.02
N LYS A 422 18.54 -2.67 18.91
CA LYS A 422 18.56 -2.42 20.36
C LYS A 422 19.80 -1.64 20.79
N ALA A 423 20.98 -2.01 20.29
CA ALA A 423 22.23 -1.33 20.66
C ALA A 423 22.17 0.15 20.28
N ASP A 424 21.70 0.44 19.06
CA ASP A 424 21.51 1.80 18.56
C ASP A 424 20.48 2.58 19.40
N ALA A 425 19.27 2.02 19.57
CA ALA A 425 18.19 2.68 20.31
C ALA A 425 18.60 3.04 21.75
N LEU A 426 19.23 2.11 22.47
CA LEU A 426 19.65 2.35 23.85
C LEU A 426 20.86 3.28 23.94
N SER A 427 21.78 3.22 22.98
CA SER A 427 22.96 4.10 22.92
C SER A 427 22.54 5.54 22.64
N TYR A 428 21.68 5.78 21.64
CA TYR A 428 21.16 7.11 21.32
C TYR A 428 20.29 7.68 22.44
N ALA A 429 19.46 6.83 23.08
CA ALA A 429 18.70 7.25 24.25
C ALA A 429 19.63 7.70 25.39
N SER A 430 20.68 6.94 25.67
CA SER A 430 21.66 7.26 26.72
C SER A 430 22.49 8.51 26.42
N SER A 431 22.78 8.78 25.14
CA SER A 431 23.48 9.98 24.70
C SER A 431 22.57 11.21 24.52
N LYS A 432 21.26 11.06 24.77
CA LYS A 432 20.23 12.11 24.63
C LYS A 432 20.07 12.62 23.20
N ASP A 433 20.43 11.82 22.20
CA ASP A 433 20.15 12.09 20.78
C ASP A 433 18.70 11.66 20.47
N VAL A 434 17.75 12.54 20.82
CA VAL A 434 16.30 12.26 20.77
C VAL A 434 15.85 11.84 19.37
N GLU A 435 16.35 12.51 18.33
CA GLU A 435 15.94 12.28 16.95
C GLU A 435 16.35 10.87 16.47
N LYS A 436 17.61 10.49 16.69
CA LYS A 436 18.08 9.14 16.31
C LYS A 436 17.50 8.06 17.21
N ALA A 437 17.34 8.34 18.51
CA ALA A 437 16.74 7.41 19.44
C ALA A 437 15.30 7.09 19.04
N ALA A 438 14.47 8.11 18.75
CA ALA A 438 13.09 7.92 18.31
C ALA A 438 13.01 7.03 17.06
N LYS A 439 13.86 7.29 16.06
CA LYS A 439 13.91 6.48 14.82
C LYS A 439 14.33 5.02 15.07
N SER A 440 15.36 4.80 15.89
CA SER A 440 15.78 3.44 16.25
C SER A 440 14.72 2.72 17.08
N ILE A 441 14.02 3.41 17.98
CA ILE A 441 12.91 2.85 18.76
C ILE A 441 11.75 2.43 17.84
N GLU A 442 11.39 3.27 16.86
CA GLU A 442 10.34 2.95 15.87
C GLU A 442 10.72 1.72 15.03
N THR A 443 11.96 1.67 14.55
CA THR A 443 12.50 0.50 13.83
C THR A 443 12.45 -0.76 14.71
N TYR A 444 12.70 -0.60 16.01
CA TYR A 444 12.67 -1.70 16.97
C TYR A 444 11.25 -2.22 17.24
N ASP A 445 10.26 -1.31 17.33
CA ASP A 445 8.85 -1.69 17.43
C ASP A 445 8.41 -2.47 16.18
N ASP A 446 8.81 -2.00 14.99
CA ASP A 446 8.48 -2.67 13.72
C ASP A 446 9.09 -4.07 13.64
N LEU A 447 10.38 -4.24 13.99
CA LEU A 447 11.01 -5.57 14.05
C LEU A 447 10.31 -6.49 15.06
N THR A 448 9.85 -5.96 16.19
CA THR A 448 9.09 -6.75 17.18
C THR A 448 7.76 -7.26 16.62
N ARG A 449 7.13 -6.52 15.69
CA ARG A 449 5.92 -6.96 14.98
C ARG A 449 6.25 -7.95 13.87
N ARG A 450 7.29 -7.69 13.08
CA ARG A 450 7.76 -8.62 12.05
C ARG A 450 8.16 -9.98 12.63
N LEU A 451 8.73 -10.01 13.83
CA LEU A 451 9.03 -11.25 14.56
C LEU A 451 7.77 -12.10 14.78
N GLN A 452 6.67 -11.49 15.21
CA GLN A 452 5.41 -12.17 15.46
C GLN A 452 4.81 -12.74 14.16
N VAL A 453 4.78 -11.93 13.09
CA VAL A 453 4.28 -12.39 11.78
C VAL A 453 5.19 -13.49 11.21
N GLY A 454 6.50 -13.28 11.25
CA GLY A 454 7.51 -14.20 10.71
C GLY A 454 7.49 -15.55 11.42
N TYR A 455 7.25 -15.57 12.73
CA TYR A 455 7.01 -16.78 13.50
C TYR A 455 5.70 -17.47 13.10
N TYR A 456 4.59 -16.72 13.04
CA TYR A 456 3.27 -17.25 12.67
C TYR A 456 3.26 -17.86 11.25
N LEU A 457 3.90 -17.23 10.28
CA LEU A 457 3.97 -17.72 8.90
C LEU A 457 4.66 -19.08 8.76
N ARG A 458 5.56 -19.42 9.70
CA ARG A 458 6.35 -20.67 9.67
C ARG A 458 5.74 -21.75 10.54
N HIS A 459 5.21 -21.37 11.71
CA HIS A 459 4.68 -22.31 12.70
C HIS A 459 3.15 -22.44 12.68
N TRP A 460 2.44 -21.56 11.96
CA TRP A 460 0.97 -21.46 11.92
C TRP A 460 0.30 -21.28 13.30
N GLN A 461 1.08 -20.90 14.30
CA GLN A 461 0.65 -20.69 15.68
C GLN A 461 1.47 -19.56 16.30
N LEU A 462 0.83 -18.77 17.17
CA LEU A 462 1.48 -17.74 17.96
C LEU A 462 0.85 -17.75 19.35
N SER A 463 1.59 -18.19 20.36
CA SER A 463 1.04 -18.36 21.71
C SER A 463 0.70 -17.02 22.37
N ASP A 464 -0.30 -17.01 23.25
CA ASP A 464 -0.65 -15.83 24.05
C ASP A 464 0.54 -15.33 24.88
N TYR A 465 1.41 -16.26 25.33
CA TYR A 465 2.64 -15.93 26.03
C TYR A 465 3.60 -15.11 25.14
N GLN A 466 3.84 -15.56 23.91
CA GLN A 466 4.67 -14.86 22.93
C GLN A 466 4.11 -13.46 22.61
N GLN A 467 2.80 -13.37 22.33
CA GLN A 467 2.13 -12.10 22.08
C GLN A 467 2.25 -11.15 23.28
N ALA A 468 2.06 -11.66 24.50
CA ALA A 468 2.18 -10.86 25.72
C ALA A 468 3.62 -10.35 25.93
N LYS A 469 4.65 -11.15 25.67
CA LYS A 469 6.05 -10.69 25.77
C LYS A 469 6.37 -9.62 24.74
N ALA A 470 5.94 -9.81 23.49
CA ALA A 470 6.11 -8.82 22.44
C ALA A 470 5.40 -7.50 22.81
N ARG A 471 4.14 -7.56 23.27
CA ARG A 471 3.37 -6.39 23.71
C ARG A 471 4.05 -5.64 24.85
N VAL A 472 4.62 -6.35 25.83
CA VAL A 472 5.37 -5.73 26.93
C VAL A 472 6.62 -5.01 26.41
N LEU A 473 7.39 -5.60 25.48
CA LEU A 473 8.55 -4.92 24.90
C LEU A 473 8.14 -3.64 24.17
N ARG A 474 7.11 -3.71 23.33
CA ARG A 474 6.56 -2.56 22.60
C ARG A 474 6.11 -1.44 23.53
N GLY A 475 5.40 -1.76 24.60
CA GLY A 475 5.01 -0.77 25.61
C GLY A 475 6.20 -0.12 26.33
N ARG A 476 7.32 -0.83 26.51
CA ARG A 476 8.55 -0.23 27.08
C ARG A 476 9.31 0.64 26.07
N LEU A 477 9.23 0.30 24.79
CA LEU A 477 9.78 1.12 23.71
C LEU A 477 9.04 2.45 23.61
N GLU A 478 7.70 2.42 23.65
CA GLU A 478 6.87 3.63 23.65
C GLU A 478 7.19 4.51 24.87
N GLN A 479 7.19 3.95 26.07
CA GLN A 479 7.57 4.69 27.28
C GLN A 479 8.96 5.32 27.20
N LEU A 480 9.93 4.64 26.57
CA LEU A 480 11.26 5.21 26.37
C LEU A 480 11.21 6.40 25.39
N LYS A 481 10.42 6.31 24.33
CA LYS A 481 10.21 7.40 23.37
C LYS A 481 9.58 8.61 24.05
N ASP A 482 8.49 8.42 24.79
CA ASP A 482 7.79 9.49 25.52
C ASP A 482 8.74 10.23 26.47
N ILE A 483 9.53 9.48 27.25
CA ILE A 483 10.52 10.04 28.18
C ILE A 483 11.55 10.91 27.45
N LEU A 484 11.99 10.52 26.25
CA LEU A 484 12.96 11.28 25.46
C LEU A 484 12.34 12.55 24.87
N GLU A 485 11.11 12.46 24.36
CA GLU A 485 10.39 13.58 23.75
C GLU A 485 9.99 14.64 24.79
N GLU A 486 9.51 14.20 25.96
CA GLU A 486 9.22 15.05 27.11
C GLU A 486 10.49 15.57 27.81
N LYS A 487 11.68 15.18 27.33
CA LYS A 487 13.00 15.56 27.87
C LYS A 487 13.18 15.19 29.35
N GLN A 488 12.54 14.12 29.81
CA GLN A 488 12.65 13.59 31.18
C GLN A 488 13.91 12.73 31.35
N PHE A 489 15.09 13.29 31.07
CA PHE A 489 16.34 12.52 30.95
C PHE A 489 16.75 11.74 32.21
N GLU A 490 16.29 12.15 33.39
CA GLU A 490 16.53 11.43 34.65
C GLU A 490 15.94 10.01 34.66
N ARG A 491 14.88 9.77 33.88
CA ARG A 491 14.19 8.48 33.80
C ARG A 491 14.73 7.54 32.72
N VAL A 492 15.61 8.04 31.85
CA VAL A 492 16.12 7.27 30.69
C VAL A 492 16.85 6.00 31.12
N SER A 493 17.71 6.06 32.14
CA SER A 493 18.45 4.89 32.63
C SER A 493 17.52 3.76 33.09
N GLN A 494 16.43 4.09 33.78
CA GLN A 494 15.42 3.13 34.22
C GLN A 494 14.66 2.53 33.03
N ALA A 495 14.28 3.36 32.06
CA ALA A 495 13.57 2.92 30.84
C ALA A 495 14.45 2.00 29.97
N VAL A 496 15.73 2.34 29.79
CA VAL A 496 16.73 1.52 29.07
C VAL A 496 16.88 0.13 29.70
N ALA A 497 16.94 0.06 31.03
CA ALA A 497 16.98 -1.22 31.75
C ALA A 497 15.68 -2.03 31.56
N ALA A 498 14.52 -1.37 31.58
CA ALA A 498 13.23 -2.02 31.36
C ALA A 498 13.12 -2.60 29.95
N VAL A 499 13.54 -1.87 28.91
CA VAL A 499 13.60 -2.35 27.52
C VAL A 499 14.54 -3.54 27.40
N SER A 500 15.74 -3.47 27.98
CA SER A 500 16.70 -4.57 27.97
C SER A 500 16.15 -5.85 28.62
N ASN A 501 15.43 -5.70 29.73
CA ASN A 501 14.76 -6.82 30.41
C ASN A 501 13.62 -7.42 29.58
N ALA A 502 12.80 -6.58 28.95
CA ALA A 502 11.71 -7.03 28.09
C ALA A 502 12.25 -7.77 26.86
N HIS A 503 13.31 -7.26 26.23
CA HIS A 503 13.95 -7.91 25.08
C HIS A 503 14.46 -9.30 25.42
N ARG A 504 15.14 -9.50 26.57
CA ARG A 504 15.58 -10.84 27.00
C ARG A 504 14.42 -11.84 27.09
N ARG A 505 13.24 -11.38 27.55
CA ARG A 505 12.04 -12.21 27.64
C ARG A 505 11.44 -12.52 26.27
N VAL A 506 11.52 -11.59 25.32
CA VAL A 506 11.09 -11.82 23.92
C VAL A 506 12.02 -12.83 23.26
N VAL A 507 13.34 -12.64 23.34
CA VAL A 507 14.31 -13.61 22.80
C VAL A 507 14.02 -15.00 23.35
N ALA A 508 13.88 -15.14 24.67
CA ALA A 508 13.59 -16.44 25.29
C ALA A 508 12.23 -17.06 24.89
N ALA A 509 11.26 -16.27 24.42
CA ALA A 509 9.93 -16.75 24.02
C ALA A 509 9.86 -17.15 22.52
N PHE A 510 10.76 -16.65 21.70
CA PHE A 510 10.81 -16.84 20.24
C PHE A 510 12.06 -17.61 19.78
N ASP A 511 12.86 -18.10 20.72
CA ASP A 511 14.04 -18.90 20.46
C ASP A 511 13.65 -20.36 20.23
N ASP A 512 13.51 -20.73 18.95
CA ASP A 512 13.12 -22.08 18.50
C ASP A 512 14.12 -23.17 18.92
N SER A 513 15.38 -22.80 19.25
CA SER A 513 16.40 -23.75 19.70
C SER A 513 16.07 -24.44 21.04
N LYS A 514 15.07 -23.94 21.77
CA LYS A 514 14.60 -24.51 23.04
C LYS A 514 13.30 -25.32 22.92
N ALA A 515 12.66 -25.34 21.76
CA ALA A 515 11.42 -26.09 21.54
C ALA A 515 11.67 -27.54 21.10
N GLU A 516 12.89 -27.89 20.68
CA GLU A 516 13.30 -29.25 20.27
C GLU A 516 13.95 -30.09 21.40
N THR A 517 13.96 -29.59 22.64
CA THR A 517 14.38 -30.33 23.86
C THR A 517 13.24 -30.44 24.84
#